data_AF-A0AAP9VP54-F1
#
_entry.id   AF-A0AAP9VP54-F1
#
_cell.length_a   1.000
_cell.length_b   1.000
_cell.length_c   1.000
_cell.angle_alpha   90.00
_cell.angle_beta   90.00
_cell.angle_gamma   90.00
#
_symmetry.space_group_name_H-M   'P 1'
#
loop_
_entity.id
_entity.type
_entity.pdbx_description
1 polymer ?
#
loop_
_entity_poly.entity_id
_entity_poly.type
_entity_poly.pdbx_seq_one_letter_code
_entity_poly.pdbx_strand_id
1 'polypeptide(L)'
;MTGEDLIKAINNNKTLMELNDCPSVSVQMGCAVYGKVQDDVGNDEITNNGSMKYQIDQALLFRGLHSETAVWHFSTDSPEPKVHHFVVIPWFKQSAGTVYTVFMAYEKKYMVVNYVEHKSPAPGEIKGYKTVWMANDLSTMLSDLLTKSNAWEEYFGNVGPAQANKIRYFKYKTTTLDSAVSNVNQYRELCR
;
A
#
# COMPACT_ATOMS: atom_id res chain seq x y z
N MET A 1 6.59 17.91 10.22
CA MET A 1 6.71 16.43 10.18
C MET A 1 7.28 15.98 8.85
N THR A 2 7.90 14.81 8.81
CA THR A 2 8.41 14.14 7.60
C THR A 2 7.55 12.94 7.24
N GLY A 3 7.74 12.38 6.04
CA GLY A 3 7.10 11.10 5.69
C GLY A 3 7.54 9.96 6.61
N GLU A 4 8.80 9.95 7.06
CA GLU A 4 9.29 8.97 8.02
C GLU A 4 8.52 9.03 9.35
N ASP A 5 8.17 10.24 9.81
CA ASP A 5 7.36 10.42 11.02
C ASP A 5 5.97 9.80 10.86
N LEU A 6 5.34 9.95 9.69
CA LEU A 6 4.05 9.32 9.39
C LEU A 6 4.14 7.80 9.38
N ILE A 7 5.12 7.23 8.67
CA ILE A 7 5.30 5.78 8.60
C ILE A 7 5.58 5.21 10.00
N LYS A 8 6.38 5.91 10.80
CA LYS A 8 6.63 5.55 12.21
C LYS A 8 5.37 5.62 13.06
N ALA A 9 4.53 6.65 12.89
CA ALA A 9 3.26 6.76 13.60
C ALA A 9 2.32 5.60 13.26
N ILE A 10 2.24 5.21 11.98
CA ILE A 10 1.44 4.06 11.53
C ILE A 10 1.96 2.76 12.15
N ASN A 11 3.27 2.49 12.03
CA ASN A 11 3.90 1.27 12.58
C ASN A 11 3.71 1.15 14.10
N ASN A 12 3.69 2.27 14.82
CA ASN A 12 3.48 2.27 16.27
C ASN A 12 2.00 2.20 16.67
N ASN A 13 1.06 2.33 15.73
CA ASN A 13 -0.36 2.25 16.02
C ASN A 13 -0.81 0.78 16.09
N LYS A 14 -0.96 0.27 17.31
CA LYS A 14 -1.35 -1.12 17.57
C LYS A 14 -2.61 -1.56 16.82
N THR A 15 -3.62 -0.70 16.69
CA THR A 15 -4.89 -1.09 16.04
C THR A 15 -4.72 -1.23 14.53
N LEU A 16 -3.93 -0.36 13.88
CA LEU A 16 -3.60 -0.52 12.46
C LEU A 16 -2.73 -1.76 12.21
N MET A 17 -1.83 -2.08 13.14
CA MET A 17 -0.96 -3.25 13.06
C MET A 17 -1.71 -4.57 13.24
N GLU A 18 -2.85 -4.57 13.93
CA GLU A 18 -3.72 -5.73 14.16
C GLU A 18 -4.74 -6.00 13.04
N LEU A 19 -4.80 -5.15 11.99
CA LEU A 19 -5.67 -5.39 10.84
C LEU A 19 -5.31 -6.73 10.17
N ASN A 20 -6.31 -7.57 9.95
CA ASN A 20 -6.13 -8.99 9.64
C ASN A 20 -6.80 -9.45 8.33
N ASP A 21 -7.32 -8.50 7.55
CA ASP A 21 -7.93 -8.72 6.24
C ASP A 21 -7.50 -7.62 5.27
N CYS A 22 -7.38 -7.97 4.00
CA CYS A 22 -6.84 -7.05 2.99
C CYS A 22 -7.75 -5.85 2.69
N PRO A 23 -9.10 -5.99 2.60
CA PRO A 23 -9.96 -4.83 2.33
C PRO A 23 -9.94 -3.79 3.46
N SER A 24 -9.88 -4.22 4.72
CA SER A 24 -9.82 -3.27 5.85
C SER A 24 -8.54 -2.43 5.85
N VAL A 25 -7.43 -2.90 5.25
CA VAL A 25 -6.19 -2.10 5.19
C VAL A 25 -6.41 -0.79 4.46
N SER A 26 -7.07 -0.79 3.30
CA SER A 26 -7.31 0.45 2.55
C SER A 26 -8.26 1.41 3.26
N VAL A 27 -9.34 0.88 3.83
CA VAL A 27 -10.34 1.68 4.57
C VAL A 27 -9.73 2.29 5.83
N GLN A 28 -9.06 1.48 6.64
CA GLN A 28 -8.57 1.89 7.96
C GLN A 28 -7.30 2.75 7.87
N MET A 29 -6.38 2.45 6.94
CA MET A 29 -5.24 3.34 6.68
C MET A 29 -5.69 4.68 6.08
N GLY A 30 -6.68 4.66 5.17
CA GLY A 30 -7.33 5.87 4.69
C GLY A 30 -7.90 6.67 5.86
N CYS A 31 -8.75 6.07 6.68
CA CYS A 31 -9.33 6.78 7.82
C CYS A 31 -8.27 7.33 8.78
N ALA A 32 -7.24 6.54 9.12
CA ALA A 32 -6.18 6.97 10.01
C ALA A 32 -5.39 8.17 9.48
N VAL A 33 -5.06 8.22 8.19
CA VAL A 33 -4.31 9.33 7.60
C VAL A 33 -5.17 10.59 7.45
N TYR A 34 -6.45 10.45 7.09
CA TYR A 34 -7.32 11.60 6.82
C TYR A 34 -8.20 12.03 7.99
N GLY A 35 -8.24 11.25 9.08
CA GLY A 35 -9.12 11.47 10.24
C GLY A 35 -10.61 11.20 9.94
N LYS A 36 -10.91 10.59 8.79
CA LYS A 36 -12.27 10.25 8.33
C LYS A 36 -12.21 9.26 7.17
N VAL A 37 -13.27 8.48 6.99
CA VAL A 37 -13.41 7.55 5.86
C VAL A 37 -13.20 8.28 4.54
N GLN A 38 -12.46 7.65 3.64
CA GLN A 38 -12.26 8.09 2.27
C GLN A 38 -13.03 7.16 1.34
N ASP A 39 -13.67 7.74 0.33
CA ASP A 39 -14.29 6.97 -0.74
C ASP A 39 -13.27 6.73 -1.85
N ASP A 40 -13.31 5.53 -2.43
CA ASP A 40 -12.59 5.23 -3.66
C ASP A 40 -13.16 6.09 -4.79
N VAL A 41 -12.32 6.96 -5.35
CA VAL A 41 -12.64 7.80 -6.50
C VAL A 41 -11.70 7.44 -7.65
N GLY A 42 -12.27 7.37 -8.86
CA GLY A 42 -11.58 6.83 -10.04
C GLY A 42 -11.79 5.32 -10.15
N ASN A 43 -11.04 4.67 -11.04
CA ASN A 43 -10.93 3.21 -11.18
C ASN A 43 -9.90 2.89 -12.29
N ASP A 44 -8.71 3.48 -12.18
CA ASP A 44 -7.69 3.32 -13.20
C ASP A 44 -7.12 1.90 -13.16
N GLU A 45 -6.84 1.32 -14.33
CA GLU A 45 -6.44 -0.08 -14.45
C GLU A 45 -5.05 -0.23 -15.10
N ILE A 46 -4.28 -1.18 -14.59
CA ILE A 46 -3.01 -1.66 -15.15
C ILE A 46 -3.24 -3.09 -15.64
N THR A 47 -2.94 -3.34 -16.91
CA THR A 47 -3.15 -4.63 -17.56
C THR A 47 -1.89 -5.05 -18.30
N ASN A 48 -1.66 -6.36 -18.44
CA ASN A 48 -0.53 -6.89 -19.21
C ASN A 48 -0.74 -6.67 -20.72
N ASN A 49 -0.39 -5.49 -21.22
CA ASN A 49 -0.46 -5.10 -22.62
C ASN A 49 0.66 -4.11 -22.99
N GLY A 50 0.70 -3.64 -24.24
CA GLY A 50 1.73 -2.70 -24.71
C GLY A 50 1.79 -1.35 -23.99
N SER A 51 0.76 -0.97 -23.23
CA SER A 51 0.71 0.27 -22.43
C SER A 51 1.04 0.06 -20.95
N MET A 52 1.31 -1.17 -20.52
CA MET A 52 1.49 -1.53 -19.10
C MET A 52 2.51 -0.63 -18.40
N LYS A 53 3.66 -0.36 -19.03
CA LYS A 53 4.69 0.52 -18.47
C LYS A 53 4.15 1.93 -18.20
N TYR A 54 3.47 2.53 -19.17
CA TYR A 54 2.90 3.86 -19.03
C TYR A 54 1.83 3.90 -17.93
N GLN A 55 0.97 2.87 -17.85
CA GLN A 55 -0.04 2.73 -16.81
C GLN A 55 0.59 2.66 -15.41
N ILE A 56 1.68 1.90 -15.24
CA ILE A 56 2.45 1.85 -14.00
C ILE A 56 3.06 3.21 -13.68
N ASP A 57 3.71 3.87 -14.65
CA ASP A 57 4.32 5.18 -14.44
C ASP A 57 3.27 6.23 -13.99
N GLN A 58 2.05 6.19 -14.55
CA GLN A 58 0.93 7.04 -14.09
C GLN A 58 0.41 6.64 -12.70
N ALA A 59 0.30 5.34 -12.41
CA ALA A 59 -0.11 4.83 -11.11
C ALA A 59 0.85 5.29 -9.99
N LEU A 60 2.15 5.39 -10.29
CA LEU A 60 3.16 5.81 -9.31
C LEU A 60 3.41 7.32 -9.28
N LEU A 61 2.82 8.12 -10.17
CA LEU A 61 3.04 9.56 -10.16
C LEU A 61 2.39 10.22 -8.93
N PHE A 62 3.22 10.74 -8.01
CA PHE A 62 2.82 11.59 -6.89
C PHE A 62 3.12 13.05 -7.21
N ARG A 63 2.10 13.92 -7.14
CA ARG A 63 2.19 15.36 -7.45
C ARG A 63 2.08 16.26 -6.21
N GLY A 64 2.28 15.71 -5.02
CA GLY A 64 2.26 16.48 -3.77
C GLY A 64 3.54 17.28 -3.53
N LEU A 65 3.49 18.19 -2.58
CA LEU A 65 4.64 18.92 -2.06
C LEU A 65 5.46 18.06 -1.07
N HIS A 66 6.69 18.49 -0.76
CA HIS A 66 7.55 17.79 0.21
C HIS A 66 6.93 17.63 1.61
N SER A 67 5.99 18.50 1.97
CA SER A 67 5.24 18.47 3.24
C SER A 67 3.93 17.68 3.16
N GLU A 68 3.67 16.99 2.05
CA GLU A 68 2.41 16.30 1.78
C GLU A 68 2.61 14.80 1.57
N THR A 69 1.50 14.08 1.69
CA THR A 69 1.37 12.65 1.45
C THR A 69 -0.02 12.34 0.87
N ALA A 70 -0.26 11.07 0.57
CA ALA A 70 -1.57 10.54 0.25
C ALA A 70 -1.67 9.07 0.66
N VAL A 71 -2.86 8.49 0.58
CA VAL A 71 -3.07 7.03 0.61
C VAL A 71 -3.57 6.61 -0.75
N TRP A 72 -2.93 5.61 -1.34
CA TRP A 72 -3.37 4.98 -2.58
C TRP A 72 -3.77 3.54 -2.30
N HIS A 73 -4.96 3.19 -2.73
CA HIS A 73 -5.53 1.87 -2.59
C HIS A 73 -5.30 1.11 -3.90
N PHE A 74 -4.65 -0.05 -3.83
CA PHE A 74 -4.48 -0.96 -4.96
C PHE A 74 -5.27 -2.24 -4.70
N SER A 75 -5.88 -2.79 -5.75
CA SER A 75 -6.47 -4.13 -5.73
C SER A 75 -6.02 -4.94 -6.94
N THR A 76 -5.67 -6.19 -6.71
CA THR A 76 -5.35 -7.14 -7.78
C THR A 76 -6.62 -7.93 -8.12
N ASP A 77 -6.93 -8.05 -9.41
CA ASP A 77 -8.02 -8.88 -9.89
C ASP A 77 -7.45 -10.21 -10.41
N SER A 78 -8.07 -11.33 -10.05
CA SER A 78 -7.64 -12.70 -10.35
C SER A 78 -8.87 -13.54 -10.66
N PRO A 79 -8.81 -14.49 -11.63
CA PRO A 79 -10.00 -15.15 -12.15
C PRO A 79 -10.81 -15.93 -11.11
N GLU A 80 -10.24 -16.35 -9.98
CA GLU A 80 -10.98 -16.92 -8.84
C GLU A 80 -10.05 -17.12 -7.61
N PRO A 81 -10.49 -16.87 -6.36
CA PRO A 81 -11.41 -15.82 -5.90
C PRO A 81 -10.68 -14.68 -5.16
N LYS A 82 -9.35 -14.57 -5.29
CA LYS A 82 -8.57 -13.69 -4.39
C LYS A 82 -8.30 -12.34 -5.02
N VAL A 83 -9.26 -11.42 -4.86
CA VAL A 83 -8.94 -9.99 -4.90
C VAL A 83 -8.07 -9.70 -3.69
N HIS A 84 -6.87 -9.16 -3.91
CA HIS A 84 -6.00 -8.74 -2.82
C HIS A 84 -5.85 -7.22 -2.83
N HIS A 85 -6.11 -6.61 -1.69
CA HIS A 85 -6.04 -5.17 -1.49
C HIS A 85 -4.77 -4.81 -0.71
N PHE A 86 -4.09 -3.76 -1.13
CA PHE A 86 -2.96 -3.20 -0.39
C PHE A 86 -2.92 -1.68 -0.53
N VAL A 87 -2.21 -1.05 0.38
CA VAL A 87 -2.05 0.40 0.43
C VAL A 87 -0.64 0.78 0.08
N VAL A 88 -0.51 1.85 -0.69
CA VAL A 88 0.75 2.54 -0.95
C VAL A 88 0.64 3.97 -0.43
N ILE A 89 1.59 4.39 0.40
CA ILE A 89 1.71 5.76 0.91
C ILE A 89 2.92 6.41 0.25
N PRO A 90 2.74 7.33 -0.71
CA PRO A 90 3.83 8.16 -1.24
C PRO A 90 4.25 9.24 -0.23
N TRP A 91 5.56 9.52 -0.17
CA TRP A 91 6.12 10.62 0.60
C TRP A 91 7.50 11.02 0.08
N PHE A 92 8.05 12.13 0.56
CA PHE A 92 9.35 12.65 0.11
C PHE A 92 10.48 12.34 1.10
N LYS A 93 11.57 11.77 0.59
CA LYS A 93 12.82 11.56 1.30
C LYS A 93 13.91 12.42 0.67
N GLN A 94 14.57 13.27 1.46
CA GLN A 94 15.52 14.27 0.96
C GLN A 94 16.63 13.69 0.06
N SER A 95 17.10 12.47 0.35
CA SER A 95 18.16 11.82 -0.42
C SER A 95 17.69 11.06 -1.67
N ALA A 96 16.39 10.87 -1.85
CA ALA A 96 15.83 9.95 -2.86
C ALA A 96 14.66 10.53 -3.67
N GLY A 97 14.12 11.68 -3.28
CA GLY A 97 12.91 12.25 -3.88
C GLY A 97 11.64 11.53 -3.38
N THR A 98 10.70 11.29 -4.29
CA THR A 98 9.47 10.54 -3.96
C THR A 98 9.79 9.06 -3.74
N VAL A 99 9.37 8.57 -2.58
CA VAL A 99 9.45 7.17 -2.18
C VAL A 99 8.08 6.70 -1.70
N TYR A 100 7.94 5.40 -1.48
CA TYR A 100 6.67 4.78 -1.11
C TYR A 100 6.83 3.86 0.08
N THR A 101 5.74 3.64 0.80
CA THR A 101 5.65 2.57 1.80
C THR A 101 4.40 1.76 1.51
N VAL A 102 4.57 0.44 1.42
CA VAL A 102 3.46 -0.48 1.18
C VAL A 102 2.98 -1.03 2.52
N PHE A 103 1.66 -1.17 2.68
CA PHE A 103 1.04 -1.87 3.80
C PHE A 103 -0.01 -2.84 3.28
N MET A 104 -0.02 -4.05 3.84
CA MET A 104 -0.97 -5.09 3.46
C MET A 104 -1.18 -6.06 4.62
N ALA A 105 -2.31 -6.75 4.59
CA ALA A 105 -2.66 -7.90 5.41
C ALA A 105 -3.31 -8.92 4.48
N TYR A 106 -3.43 -10.17 4.91
CA TYR A 106 -4.06 -11.19 4.09
C TYR A 106 -5.07 -11.96 4.92
N GLU A 107 -6.32 -11.93 4.47
CA GLU A 107 -7.45 -12.48 5.22
C GLU A 107 -7.18 -13.94 5.64
N LYS A 108 -7.32 -14.22 6.94
CA LYS A 108 -7.09 -15.54 7.56
C LYS A 108 -5.66 -16.09 7.37
N LYS A 109 -4.69 -15.25 6.97
CA LYS A 109 -3.29 -15.65 6.76
C LYS A 109 -2.34 -14.86 7.64
N TYR A 110 -2.37 -13.54 7.57
CA TYR A 110 -1.49 -12.69 8.38
C TYR A 110 -2.04 -11.28 8.54
N MET A 111 -1.64 -10.62 9.63
CA MET A 111 -1.97 -9.24 9.95
C MET A 111 -0.93 -8.26 9.39
N VAL A 112 -1.22 -6.97 9.38
CA VAL A 112 -0.26 -5.94 8.97
C VAL A 112 1.05 -6.04 9.76
N VAL A 113 1.00 -6.29 11.07
CA VAL A 113 2.21 -6.48 11.90
C VAL A 113 3.08 -7.62 11.40
N ASN A 114 2.49 -8.72 10.93
CA ASN A 114 3.26 -9.84 10.40
C ASN A 114 3.97 -9.47 9.10
N TYR A 115 3.35 -8.64 8.26
CA TYR A 115 3.98 -8.10 7.05
C TYR A 115 5.15 -7.17 7.39
N VAL A 116 4.95 -6.25 8.34
CA VAL A 116 5.98 -5.30 8.79
C VAL A 116 7.15 -6.01 9.47
N GLU A 117 6.89 -7.08 10.21
CA GLU A 117 7.91 -7.85 10.94
C GLU A 117 8.43 -9.09 10.17
N HIS A 118 8.03 -9.26 8.90
CA HIS A 118 8.44 -10.39 8.06
C HIS A 118 8.13 -11.78 8.65
N LYS A 119 7.04 -11.88 9.42
CA LYS A 119 6.62 -13.12 10.05
C LYS A 119 5.78 -13.94 9.08
N SER A 120 6.24 -15.17 8.81
CA SER A 120 5.50 -16.17 8.02
C SER A 120 4.03 -16.27 8.49
N PRO A 121 3.04 -16.35 7.58
CA PRO A 121 3.19 -16.56 6.13
C PRO A 121 3.42 -15.29 5.29
N ALA A 122 3.69 -14.13 5.91
CA ALA A 122 4.00 -12.89 5.19
C ALA A 122 5.36 -12.99 4.43
N PRO A 123 5.58 -12.16 3.39
CA PRO A 123 6.82 -12.16 2.60
C PRO A 123 8.03 -11.69 3.43
N GLY A 124 9.20 -12.26 3.13
CA GLY A 124 10.46 -11.91 3.76
C GLY A 124 11.03 -10.56 3.28
N GLU A 125 12.14 -10.12 3.88
CA GLU A 125 12.71 -8.77 3.72
C GLU A 125 13.03 -8.34 2.27
N ILE A 126 13.33 -9.29 1.38
CA ILE A 126 13.74 -8.99 0.00
C ILE A 126 12.58 -8.37 -0.81
N LYS A 127 11.39 -8.93 -0.67
CA LYS A 127 10.19 -8.62 -1.48
C LYS A 127 9.01 -8.13 -0.64
N GLY A 128 9.09 -8.29 0.68
CA GLY A 128 8.10 -7.84 1.66
C GLY A 128 8.33 -6.40 2.12
N TYR A 129 7.84 -6.09 3.31
CA TYR A 129 7.84 -4.73 3.85
C TYR A 129 9.20 -4.03 3.80
N LYS A 130 9.17 -2.75 3.42
CA LYS A 130 10.29 -1.83 3.54
C LYS A 130 9.71 -0.48 3.89
N THR A 131 10.35 0.24 4.81
CA THR A 131 9.97 1.63 5.08
C THR A 131 10.09 2.48 3.81
N VAL A 132 11.11 2.23 2.98
CA VAL A 132 11.37 2.97 1.75
C VAL A 132 11.36 2.01 0.57
N TRP A 133 10.35 2.14 -0.29
CA TRP A 133 10.31 1.59 -1.63
C TRP A 133 10.67 2.69 -2.63
N MET A 134 11.62 2.41 -3.52
CA MET A 134 11.88 3.29 -4.66
C MET A 134 10.79 3.09 -5.72
N ALA A 135 10.58 4.09 -6.58
CA ALA A 135 9.63 3.99 -7.69
C ALA A 135 9.90 2.75 -8.57
N ASN A 136 11.17 2.42 -8.81
CA ASN A 136 11.55 1.25 -9.60
C ASN A 136 11.20 -0.07 -8.90
N ASP A 137 11.32 -0.15 -7.57
CA ASP A 137 10.96 -1.36 -6.82
C ASP A 137 9.46 -1.63 -6.92
N LEU A 138 8.66 -0.58 -6.71
CA LEU A 138 7.21 -0.68 -6.77
C LEU A 138 6.72 -0.89 -8.21
N SER A 139 7.35 -0.26 -9.20
CA SER A 139 7.08 -0.52 -10.62
C SER A 139 7.38 -1.97 -10.99
N THR A 140 8.47 -2.54 -10.45
CA THR A 140 8.84 -3.93 -10.67
C THR A 140 7.83 -4.87 -10.03
N MET A 141 7.39 -4.59 -8.79
CA MET A 141 6.34 -5.36 -8.12
C MET A 141 5.05 -5.39 -8.96
N LEU A 142 4.55 -4.23 -9.41
CA LEU A 142 3.32 -4.16 -10.20
C LEU A 142 3.43 -4.91 -11.54
N SER A 143 4.58 -4.81 -12.22
CA SER A 143 4.85 -5.56 -13.45
C SER A 143 4.95 -7.06 -13.19
N ASP A 144 5.67 -7.47 -12.14
CA ASP A 144 5.87 -8.87 -11.79
C ASP A 144 4.53 -9.56 -11.46
N LEU A 145 3.66 -8.91 -10.70
CA LEU A 145 2.32 -9.44 -10.36
C LEU A 145 1.46 -9.77 -11.59
N LEU A 146 1.69 -9.07 -12.71
CA LEU A 146 0.97 -9.24 -13.98
C LEU A 146 1.65 -10.21 -14.97
N THR A 147 2.93 -10.53 -14.75
CA THR A 147 3.77 -11.22 -15.77
C THR A 147 4.47 -12.48 -15.26
N LYS A 148 4.71 -12.61 -13.96
CA LYS A 148 5.43 -13.74 -13.36
C LYS A 148 4.50 -14.59 -12.50
N SER A 149 4.51 -15.90 -12.76
CA SER A 149 3.63 -16.86 -12.08
C SER A 149 3.92 -17.02 -10.58
N ASN A 150 5.13 -16.73 -10.13
CA ASN A 150 5.55 -16.84 -8.73
C ASN A 150 5.53 -15.51 -7.96
N ALA A 151 5.20 -14.39 -8.61
CA ALA A 151 5.25 -13.06 -7.99
C ALA A 151 4.37 -12.95 -6.74
N TRP A 152 3.24 -13.65 -6.71
CA TRP A 152 2.32 -13.59 -5.59
C TRP A 152 2.93 -14.13 -4.30
N GLU A 153 3.62 -15.26 -4.36
CA GLU A 153 4.32 -15.81 -3.20
C GLU A 153 5.47 -14.89 -2.78
N GLU A 154 6.20 -14.32 -3.74
CA GLU A 154 7.30 -13.40 -3.47
C GLU A 154 6.85 -12.13 -2.76
N TYR A 155 5.81 -11.45 -3.27
CA TYR A 155 5.40 -10.13 -2.78
C TYR A 155 4.30 -10.16 -1.72
N PHE A 156 3.48 -11.21 -1.68
CA PHE A 156 2.37 -11.34 -0.70
C PHE A 156 2.56 -12.50 0.27
N GLY A 157 3.62 -13.31 0.13
CA GLY A 157 3.95 -14.40 1.05
C GLY A 157 3.30 -15.74 0.68
N ASN A 158 3.51 -16.78 1.49
CA ASN A 158 2.98 -18.12 1.24
C ASN A 158 1.48 -18.23 1.57
N VAL A 159 0.67 -17.53 0.77
CA VAL A 159 -0.79 -17.38 0.92
C VAL A 159 -1.58 -18.22 -0.08
N GLY A 160 -0.86 -19.05 -0.85
CA GLY A 160 -1.36 -19.90 -1.92
C GLY A 160 -1.16 -19.27 -3.31
N PRO A 161 -1.51 -20.03 -4.37
CA PRO A 161 -1.34 -19.56 -5.74
C PRO A 161 -2.32 -18.42 -6.05
N ALA A 162 -1.83 -17.41 -6.74
CA ALA A 162 -2.63 -16.41 -7.43
C ALA A 162 -1.75 -15.64 -8.42
N GLN A 163 -2.36 -15.09 -9.45
CA GLN A 163 -1.72 -14.26 -10.46
C GLN A 163 -2.67 -13.14 -10.80
N ALA A 164 -2.20 -11.89 -10.83
CA ALA A 164 -3.05 -10.77 -11.18
C ALA A 164 -3.25 -10.76 -12.70
N ASN A 165 -4.50 -10.70 -13.14
CA ASN A 165 -4.84 -10.39 -14.54
C ASN A 165 -4.83 -8.89 -14.79
N LYS A 166 -5.19 -8.12 -13.76
CA LYS A 166 -5.14 -6.67 -13.75
C LYS A 166 -4.95 -6.13 -12.33
N ILE A 167 -4.51 -4.89 -12.25
CA ILE A 167 -4.39 -4.14 -11.00
C ILE A 167 -5.23 -2.87 -11.15
N ARG A 168 -6.13 -2.63 -10.20
CA ARG A 168 -6.88 -1.37 -10.09
C ARG A 168 -6.26 -0.51 -9.01
N TYR A 169 -6.32 0.80 -9.18
CA TYR A 169 -5.87 1.71 -8.13
C TYR A 169 -6.76 2.95 -8.00
N PHE A 170 -6.81 3.46 -6.78
CA PHE A 170 -7.56 4.64 -6.36
C PHE A 170 -6.62 5.56 -5.60
N LYS A 171 -6.58 6.84 -5.98
CA LYS A 171 -5.70 7.84 -5.36
C LYS A 171 -6.53 8.83 -4.56
N TYR A 172 -6.45 8.75 -3.24
CA TYR A 172 -7.10 9.75 -2.38
C TYR A 172 -6.38 11.10 -2.51
N LYS A 173 -7.08 12.18 -2.14
CA LYS A 173 -6.55 13.56 -2.22
C LYS A 173 -5.29 13.71 -1.37
N THR A 174 -4.40 14.62 -1.72
CA THR A 174 -3.24 14.92 -0.87
C THR A 174 -3.67 15.49 0.48
N THR A 175 -2.86 15.23 1.51
CA THR A 175 -2.98 15.84 2.84
C THR A 175 -1.59 16.24 3.35
N THR A 176 -1.54 17.15 4.33
CA THR A 176 -0.27 17.55 4.95
C THR A 176 0.22 16.46 5.89
N LEU A 177 1.55 16.31 5.99
CA LEU A 177 2.18 15.36 6.89
C LEU A 177 1.86 15.65 8.36
N ASP A 178 1.76 16.93 8.74
CA ASP A 178 1.42 17.33 10.11
C ASP A 178 0.01 16.85 10.50
N SER A 179 -0.98 17.06 9.62
CA SER A 179 -2.34 16.56 9.84
C SER A 179 -2.41 15.05 9.82
N ALA A 180 -1.73 14.39 8.86
CA ALA A 180 -1.69 12.93 8.78
C ALA A 180 -1.13 12.28 10.04
N VAL A 181 0.02 12.77 10.55
CA VAL A 181 0.63 12.25 11.79
C VAL A 181 -0.30 12.47 12.98
N SER A 182 -0.92 13.66 13.10
CA SER A 182 -1.87 13.96 14.17
C SER A 182 -3.07 13.01 14.14
N ASN A 183 -3.66 12.78 12.95
CA ASN A 183 -4.82 11.91 12.78
C ASN A 183 -4.48 10.45 13.11
N VAL A 184 -3.32 9.94 12.68
CA VAL A 184 -2.89 8.57 13.00
C VAL A 184 -2.75 8.37 14.51
N ASN A 185 -2.25 9.38 15.23
CA ASN A 185 -2.13 9.33 16.69
C ASN A 185 -3.51 9.37 17.40
N GLN A 186 -4.52 9.98 16.77
CA GLN A 186 -5.90 10.08 17.27
C GLN A 186 -6.86 9.08 16.63
N TYR A 187 -6.35 8.12 15.84
CA TYR A 187 -7.16 7.25 14.99
C TYR A 187 -8.32 6.55 15.74
N ARG A 188 -8.09 6.10 16.97
CA ARG A 188 -9.12 5.43 17.79
C ARG A 188 -10.30 6.33 18.17
N GLU A 189 -10.10 7.64 18.21
CA GLU A 189 -11.13 8.61 18.55
C GLU A 189 -11.91 9.05 17.31
N LEU A 190 -11.27 9.04 16.15
CA LEU A 190 -11.82 9.60 14.90
C LEU A 190 -12.52 8.57 14.01
N CYS A 191 -12.11 7.30 14.08
CA CYS A 191 -12.39 6.30 13.04
C CYS A 191 -12.87 4.95 13.57
N ARG A 192 -13.24 4.87 14.84
CA ARG A 192 -13.59 3.62 15.51
C ARG A 192 -15.07 3.51 15.83
#